data_AF-A0A8J7F9D9-F1
#
_entry.id   AF-A0A8J7F9D9-F1
#
_cell.length_a   1.000
_cell.length_b   1.000
_cell.length_c   1.000
_cell.angle_alpha   90.00
_cell.angle_beta   90.00
_cell.angle_gamma   90.00
#
_symmetry.space_group_name_H-M   'P 1'
#
loop_
_entity.id
_entity.type
_entity.pdbx_description
1 polymer ?
#
loop_
_entity_poly.entity_id
_entity_poly.type
_entity_poly.pdbx_seq_one_letter_code
_entity_poly.pdbx_strand_id
1 'polypeptide(L)' 'MSNYSFSDEAIQDLDEICEYIARSNAKAASKLFDDIRKKCKLVAGFPNMGKSYEKLAPNLHGFIVDDYGGFHLDAIQN' A
#
# COMPACT_ATOMS: atom_id res chain seq x y z
N MET A 1 -11.68 -0.98 16.19
CA MET A 1 -10.80 -0.20 15.30
C MET A 1 -10.20 -1.18 14.32
N SER A 2 -10.37 -0.96 13.02
CA SER A 2 -9.78 -1.83 12.02
C SER A 2 -8.26 -1.75 12.07
N ASN A 3 -7.60 -2.90 12.20
CA ASN A 3 -6.15 -2.99 12.31
C ASN A 3 -5.59 -3.55 10.99
N TYR A 4 -4.42 -3.08 10.57
CA TYR A 4 -3.67 -3.65 9.45
C TYR A 4 -2.21 -3.81 9.88
N SER A 5 -1.53 -4.77 9.27
CA SER A 5 -0.12 -5.02 9.47
C SER A 5 0.57 -5.12 8.12
N PHE A 6 1.85 -4.76 8.08
CA PHE A 6 2.72 -5.04 6.95
C PHE A 6 3.56 -6.26 7.27
N SER A 7 3.89 -7.06 6.26
CA SER A 7 4.95 -8.07 6.40
C SER A 7 6.32 -7.38 6.40
N ASP A 8 7.36 -8.09 6.81
CA ASP A 8 8.73 -7.55 6.80
C ASP A 8 9.16 -7.17 5.37
N GLU A 9 8.76 -7.95 4.36
CA GLU A 9 9.02 -7.65 2.96
C GLU A 9 8.33 -6.36 2.52
N ALA A 10 7.07 -6.17 2.91
CA ALA A 10 6.32 -4.96 2.58
C ALA A 10 6.92 -3.71 3.26
N ILE A 11 7.48 -3.84 4.46
CA ILE A 11 8.19 -2.74 5.13
C ILE A 11 9.45 -2.39 4.34
N GLN A 12 10.24 -3.39 3.94
CA GLN A 12 11.44 -3.17 3.14
C GLN A 12 11.11 -2.51 1.80
N ASP A 13 10.07 -2.96 1.10
CA ASP A 13 9.63 -2.37 -0.16
C ASP A 13 9.24 -0.89 0.00
N LEU A 14 8.52 -0.56 1.09
CA LEU A 14 8.14 0.82 1.40
C LEU A 14 9.35 1.70 1.67
N ASP A 15 10.33 1.21 2.44
CA ASP A 15 11.56 1.93 2.74
C ASP A 15 12.35 2.19 1.45
N GLU A 16 12.55 1.18 0.60
CA GLU A 16 13.28 1.31 -0.67
C GLU A 16 12.62 2.31 -1.62
N ILE A 17 11.29 2.28 -1.75
CA ILE A 17 10.52 3.22 -2.57
C ILE A 17 10.64 4.65 -2.02
N CYS A 18 10.48 4.81 -0.70
CA CYS A 18 10.59 6.11 -0.05
C CYS A 18 12.00 6.70 -0.19
N GLU A 19 13.05 5.90 0.00
CA GLU A 19 14.44 6.31 -0.22
C GLU A 19 14.72 6.69 -1.68
N TYR A 20 14.20 5.92 -2.63
CA TYR A 20 14.32 6.23 -4.05
C TYR A 20 13.69 7.59 -4.39
N ILE A 21 12.46 7.84 -3.94
CA ILE A 21 11.77 9.11 -4.20
C ILE A 21 12.44 10.26 -3.45
N ALA A 22 12.87 10.04 -2.21
CA ALA A 22 13.48 11.07 -1.36
C ALA A 22 14.77 11.65 -1.96
N ARG A 23 15.52 10.86 -2.74
CA ARG A 23 16.71 11.32 -3.49
C ARG A 23 16.39 12.48 -4.44
N SER A 24 15.19 12.51 -5.01
CA SER A 24 14.74 13.60 -5.89
C SER A 24 13.81 14.59 -5.20
N ASN A 25 12.93 14.11 -4.31
CA ASN A 25 11.89 14.92 -3.68
C ASN A 25 11.43 14.27 -2.35
N ALA A 26 12.06 14.66 -1.24
CA ALA A 26 11.71 14.19 0.11
C ALA A 26 10.25 14.48 0.49
N LYS A 27 9.67 15.60 0.02
CA LYS A 27 8.26 15.92 0.29
C LYS A 27 7.31 14.96 -0.42
N ALA A 28 7.64 14.54 -1.64
CA ALA A 28 6.87 13.54 -2.37
C ALA A 28 6.95 12.17 -1.68
N ALA A 29 8.11 11.77 -1.17
CA ALA A 29 8.27 10.52 -0.41
C ALA A 29 7.40 10.51 0.84
N SER A 30 7.41 11.60 1.62
CA SER A 30 6.54 11.73 2.80
C SER A 30 5.06 11.71 2.44
N LYS A 31 4.65 12.40 1.36
CA LYS A 31 3.26 12.40 0.89
C LYS A 31 2.81 10.99 0.50
N LEU A 32 3.64 10.25 -0.24
CA LEU A 32 3.33 8.88 -0.63
C LEU A 32 3.09 8.01 0.60
N PHE A 33 3.97 8.07 1.60
CA PHE A 33 3.81 7.29 2.83
C PHE A 33 2.50 7.62 3.57
N ASP A 34 2.14 8.89 3.65
CA ASP A 34 0.87 9.33 4.25
C ASP A 34 -0.35 8.82 3.47
N ASP A 35 -0.28 8.85 2.13
CA ASP A 35 -1.35 8.36 1.25
C ASP A 35 -1.53 6.84 1.38
N ILE A 36 -0.43 6.08 1.42
CA ILE A 36 -0.43 4.63 1.67
C ILE A 36 -1.11 4.34 3.00
N ARG A 37 -0.67 5.01 4.07
CA ARG A 37 -1.21 4.84 5.43
C ARG A 37 -2.70 5.14 5.49
N LYS A 38 -3.14 6.22 4.83
CA LYS A 38 -4.55 6.60 4.74
C LYS A 38 -5.37 5.53 4.01
N LYS A 39 -4.83 4.97 2.93
CA LYS A 39 -5.48 3.91 2.15
C LYS A 39 -5.58 2.60 2.92
N CYS A 40 -4.51 2.16 3.59
CA CYS A 40 -4.53 0.97 4.44
C CYS A 40 -5.59 1.06 5.54
N LYS A 41 -5.72 2.22 6.20
CA LYS A 41 -6.79 2.46 7.19
C LYS A 41 -8.19 2.34 6.59
N LEU A 42 -8.39 2.83 5.37
CA LEU A 42 -9.67 2.72 4.66
C LEU A 42 -9.99 1.25 4.34
N VAL A 43 -9.04 0.53 3.75
CA VAL A 43 -9.22 -0.88 3.35
C VAL A 43 -9.41 -1.78 4.57
N ALA A 44 -8.75 -1.50 5.69
CA ALA A 44 -9.01 -2.19 6.95
C ALA A 44 -10.47 -2.00 7.42
N GLY A 45 -11.09 -0.85 7.13
CA GLY A 45 -12.50 -0.58 7.38
C GLY A 45 -13.46 -1.24 6.40
N PHE A 46 -12.99 -1.58 5.19
CA PHE A 46 -13.78 -2.11 4.09
C PHE A 46 -12.99 -3.23 3.38
N PRO A 47 -12.88 -4.44 3.96
CA PRO A 47 -11.97 -5.49 3.48
C PRO A 47 -12.28 -6.00 2.07
N ASN A 48 -13.56 -5.97 1.67
CA ASN A 48 -13.98 -6.37 0.32
C ASN A 48 -13.84 -5.23 -0.72
N MET A 49 -13.15 -4.14 -0.37
CA MET A 49 -12.91 -3.01 -1.26
C MET A 49 -11.62 -3.23 -2.05
N GLY A 50 -11.68 -3.03 -3.37
CA GLY A 50 -10.53 -3.17 -4.26
C GLY A 50 -10.73 -4.24 -5.30
N LYS A 51 -9.71 -4.50 -6.10
CA LYS A 51 -9.75 -5.51 -7.15
C LYS A 51 -9.36 -6.86 -6.55
N SER A 52 -10.26 -7.84 -6.63
CA SER A 52 -9.94 -9.22 -6.24
C SER A 52 -8.96 -9.83 -7.24
N TYR A 53 -7.93 -10.45 -6.68
CA TYR A 53 -6.92 -11.24 -7.38
C TYR A 53 -6.96 -12.70 -6.91
N GLU A 54 -8.16 -13.23 -6.63
CA GLU A 54 -8.39 -14.63 -6.24
C GLU A 54 -7.75 -15.68 -7.17
N LYS A 55 -7.51 -15.32 -8.44
CA LYS A 55 -6.79 -16.17 -9.41
C LYS A 55 -5.30 -16.36 -9.08
N LEU A 56 -4.71 -15.43 -8.32
CA LEU A 56 -3.31 -15.47 -7.89
C LEU A 56 -3.20 -16.06 -6.49
N ALA A 57 -4.02 -15.59 -5.56
CA ALA A 57 -4.09 -16.11 -4.19
C ALA A 57 -5.47 -15.85 -3.57
N PRO A 58 -5.98 -16.75 -2.72
CA PRO A 58 -7.22 -16.53 -2.00
C PRO A 58 -7.13 -15.30 -1.10
N ASN A 59 -8.20 -14.51 -1.03
CA ASN A 59 -8.30 -13.27 -0.24
C ASN A 59 -7.28 -12.17 -0.62
N LEU A 60 -6.68 -12.24 -1.81
CA LEU A 60 -5.79 -11.20 -2.31
C LEU A 60 -6.61 -10.07 -2.94
N HIS A 61 -6.52 -8.87 -2.38
CA HIS A 61 -7.13 -7.66 -2.90
C HIS A 61 -6.08 -6.58 -3.10
N GLY A 62 -5.98 -6.05 -4.32
CA GLY A 62 -5.10 -4.92 -4.62
C GLY A 62 -5.87 -3.61 -4.72
N PHE A 63 -5.19 -2.52 -4.36
CA PHE A 63 -5.73 -1.18 -4.44
C PHE A 63 -4.71 -0.18 -4.98
N ILE A 64 -5.22 0.88 -5.60
CA ILE A 64 -4.42 1.98 -6.13
C ILE A 64 -4.32 3.06 -5.06
N VAL A 65 -3.11 3.45 -4.69
CA VAL A 65 -2.85 4.47 -3.66
C VAL A 65 -2.81 5.88 -4.25
N ASP A 66 -2.17 6.06 -5.42
CA ASP A 66 -2.08 7.37 -6.09
C ASP A 66 -1.94 7.16 -7.61
N ASP A 67 -2.39 8.15 -8.40
CA ASP A 67 -2.37 8.15 -9.88
C ASP A 67 -1.01 8.65 -10.43
N TYR A 68 -0.13 9.21 -9.58
CA TYR A 68 1.25 9.47 -9.93
C TYR A 68 2.04 8.16 -10.05
N GLY A 69 2.01 7.57 -11.25
CA GLY A 69 3.03 6.62 -11.69
C GLY A 69 2.79 5.15 -11.32
N GLY A 70 1.54 4.72 -11.14
CA GLY A 70 1.20 3.29 -11.26
C GLY A 70 1.79 2.39 -10.18
N PHE A 71 1.79 2.81 -8.91
CA PHE A 71 2.14 1.93 -7.79
C PHE A 71 0.93 1.08 -7.38
N HIS A 72 1.07 -0.25 -7.50
CA HIS A 72 0.16 -1.23 -6.92
C HIS A 72 0.70 -1.64 -5.56
N LEU A 73 -0.06 -1.43 -4.48
CA LEU A 73 0.27 -2.01 -3.18
C LEU A 73 -0.59 -3.26 -2.99
N ASP A 74 0.09 -4.40 -2.94
CA ASP A 74 -0.50 -5.67 -2.58
C ASP A 74 -0.63 -5.71 -1.06
N ALA A 75 -1.83 -5.50 -0.54
CA ALA A 75 -2.11 -5.76 0.85
C ALA A 75 -2.61 -7.19 1.00
N ILE A 76 -1.77 -8.04 1.60
CA ILE A 76 -2.21 -9.34 2.09
C ILE A 76 -2.99 -9.06 3.38
N GLN A 77 -4.33 -9.18 3.31
CA GLN A 77 -5.14 -9.27 4.51
C GLN A 77 -5.10 -10.72 5.01
N ASN A 78 -4.64 -10.90 6.25
CA ASN A 78 -4.82 -12.14 7.01
C ASN A 78 -6.10 -12.03 7.85
#